data_AF-A0AAV0G9R2-F1
#
_entry.id   AF-A0AAV0G9R2-F1
#
_cell.length_a   1.000
_cell.length_b   1.000
_cell.length_c   1.000
_cell.angle_alpha   90.00
_cell.angle_beta   90.00
_cell.angle_gamma   90.00
#
_symmetry.space_group_name_H-M   'P 1'
#
loop_
_entity.id
_entity.type
_entity.pdbx_description
1 polymer ?
#
loop_
_entity_poly.entity_id
_entity_poly.type
_entity_poly.pdbx_seq_one_letter_code
_entity_poly.pdbx_strand_id
1 'polypeptide(L)'
;MFAQKKVTLPPGRHKIIILDEADSMTTGAQQALRRTMEIYSNSTRFGLACNTSSKVIEPIQSRCALVRFGRLSDQEILGRLMVVVSAEKVPYDPEGLEAIIFTADGDMRQALNNLQATFSGFGFINQSNVFKVCDQPHPLHVKNMVRNVLEGRFDEACAGMKALYDMGYSPTDVITTLFRITKNYDMAEYLKLEFLKEIGFAHMRICEGVGSYLQLCGLLAKLALARETAKAA
;
A
#
# COMPACT_ATOMS: atom_id res chain seq x y z
N MET A 1 -2.32 10.40 35.72
CA MET A 1 -3.79 10.65 35.79
C MET A 1 -4.22 11.23 34.44
N PHE A 2 -4.94 10.47 33.62
CA PHE A 2 -5.07 10.69 32.16
C PHE A 2 -5.95 11.89 31.72
N ALA A 3 -6.43 12.74 32.64
CA ALA A 3 -7.04 14.03 32.33
C ALA A 3 -7.19 14.89 33.61
N GLN A 4 -6.44 15.99 33.72
CA GLN A 4 -6.47 16.90 34.89
C GLN A 4 -7.39 18.13 34.72
N LYS A 5 -7.95 18.37 33.53
CA LYS A 5 -8.74 19.60 33.27
C LYS A 5 -10.24 19.30 33.22
N LYS A 6 -10.95 19.67 34.29
CA LYS A 6 -12.42 19.61 34.33
C LYS A 6 -12.98 20.77 33.51
N VAL A 7 -13.34 20.49 32.25
CA VAL A 7 -14.05 21.45 31.40
C VAL A 7 -15.55 21.28 31.61
N THR A 8 -16.26 22.32 32.02
CA THR A 8 -17.73 22.39 32.02
C THR A 8 -18.19 23.10 30.76
N LEU A 9 -18.99 22.42 29.94
CA LEU A 9 -19.53 22.97 28.70
C LEU A 9 -20.92 23.58 28.93
N PRO A 10 -21.33 24.58 28.12
CA PRO A 10 -22.69 25.10 28.12
C PRO A 10 -23.73 24.00 27.81
N PRO A 11 -25.00 24.20 28.22
CA PRO A 11 -26.09 23.29 27.86
C PRO A 11 -26.16 23.04 26.35
N GLY A 12 -26.35 21.79 25.93
CA GLY A 12 -26.44 21.39 24.53
C GLY A 12 -25.12 21.13 23.81
N ARG A 13 -23.96 21.29 24.48
CA ARG A 13 -22.64 20.92 23.92
C ARG A 13 -22.10 19.64 24.55
N HIS A 14 -21.59 18.75 23.71
CA HIS A 14 -20.89 17.53 24.15
C HIS A 14 -19.38 17.71 24.05
N LYS A 15 -18.64 17.07 24.95
CA LYS A 15 -17.19 16.88 24.80
C LYS A 15 -16.94 15.86 23.70
N ILE A 16 -15.84 15.97 22.98
CA ILE A 16 -15.43 14.97 21.99
C ILE A 16 -14.09 14.38 22.45
N ILE A 17 -14.04 13.06 22.51
CA ILE A 17 -12.80 12.31 22.74
C ILE A 17 -12.48 11.58 21.43
N ILE A 18 -11.32 11.88 20.85
CA ILE A 18 -10.82 11.17 19.67
C ILE A 18 -9.76 10.18 20.15
N LEU A 19 -9.96 8.90 19.82
CA LEU A 19 -8.98 7.86 20.03
C LEU A 19 -8.52 7.38 18.67
N ASP A 20 -7.26 7.66 18.37
CA ASP A 20 -6.60 7.13 17.18
C ASP A 20 -6.04 5.73 17.48
N GLU A 21 -5.88 4.92 16.44
CA GLU A 21 -5.37 3.53 16.54
C GLU A 21 -6.09 2.68 17.59
N ALA A 22 -7.43 2.76 17.65
CA ALA A 22 -8.24 2.03 18.62
C ALA A 22 -8.07 0.49 18.51
N ASP A 23 -7.62 -0.01 17.36
CA ASP A 23 -7.29 -1.42 17.13
C ASP A 23 -5.99 -1.88 17.80
N SER A 24 -5.15 -0.96 18.26
CA SER A 24 -3.96 -1.24 19.08
C SER A 24 -4.30 -1.38 20.58
N MET A 25 -5.52 -1.04 21.00
CA MET A 25 -5.95 -1.20 22.39
C MET A 25 -6.17 -2.66 22.76
N THR A 26 -5.73 -3.05 23.96
CA THR A 26 -6.04 -4.38 24.50
C THR A 26 -7.54 -4.57 24.69
N THR A 27 -8.01 -5.82 24.59
CA THR A 27 -9.42 -6.16 24.81
C THR A 27 -9.92 -5.71 26.19
N GLY A 28 -9.10 -5.82 27.24
CA GLY A 28 -9.43 -5.31 28.57
C GLY A 28 -9.64 -3.79 28.61
N ALA A 29 -8.78 -3.02 27.93
CA ALA A 29 -8.92 -1.57 27.82
C ALA A 29 -10.18 -1.18 27.03
N GLN A 30 -10.49 -1.91 25.95
CA GLN A 30 -11.72 -1.69 25.18
C GLN A 30 -12.99 -1.99 26.01
N GLN A 31 -12.98 -3.03 26.85
CA GLN A 31 -14.12 -3.31 27.76
C GLN A 31 -14.32 -2.21 28.80
N ALA A 32 -13.23 -1.63 29.33
CA ALA A 32 -13.31 -0.49 30.24
C ALA A 32 -13.81 0.78 29.52
N LEU A 33 -13.34 1.01 28.29
CA LEU A 33 -13.77 2.12 27.45
C LEU A 33 -15.28 2.04 27.15
N ARG A 34 -15.79 0.85 26.81
CA ARG A 34 -17.23 0.61 26.59
C ARG A 34 -18.07 1.11 27.77
N ARG A 35 -17.73 0.74 29.01
CA ARG A 35 -18.46 1.20 30.21
C ARG A 35 -18.42 2.72 30.32
N THR A 36 -17.27 3.32 30.03
CA THR A 36 -17.09 4.77 30.06
C THR A 36 -17.96 5.47 29.00
N MET A 37 -18.04 4.91 27.79
CA MET A 37 -18.89 5.42 26.72
C MET A 37 -20.38 5.37 27.09
N GLU A 38 -20.81 4.30 27.76
CA GLU A 38 -22.20 4.15 28.23
C GLU A 38 -22.55 5.20 29.29
N ILE A 39 -21.73 5.32 30.35
CA ILE A 39 -21.98 6.22 31.49
C ILE A 39 -22.01 7.69 31.05
N TYR A 40 -21.11 8.09 30.15
CA TYR A 40 -20.93 9.48 29.76
C TYR A 40 -21.57 9.87 28.42
N SER A 41 -22.37 8.99 27.81
CA SER A 41 -23.03 9.18 26.50
C SER A 41 -23.80 10.50 26.36
N ASN A 42 -24.43 10.98 27.44
CA ASN A 42 -25.17 12.25 27.46
C ASN A 42 -24.28 13.49 27.45
N SER A 43 -23.01 13.38 27.85
CA SER A 43 -22.09 14.51 28.01
C SER A 43 -20.92 14.51 27.04
N THR A 44 -20.55 13.33 26.52
CA THR A 44 -19.32 13.09 25.77
C THR A 44 -19.61 12.17 24.58
N ARG A 45 -19.06 12.54 23.42
CA ARG A 45 -19.05 11.75 22.19
C ARG A 45 -17.64 11.22 21.93
N PHE A 46 -17.56 10.05 21.32
CA PHE A 46 -16.31 9.39 21.02
C PHE A 46 -16.15 9.26 19.51
N GLY A 47 -14.99 9.65 18.99
CA GLY A 47 -14.52 9.34 17.64
C GLY A 47 -13.41 8.31 17.75
N LEU A 48 -13.59 7.15 17.12
CA LEU A 48 -12.60 6.08 17.12
C LEU A 48 -12.07 5.91 15.69
N ALA A 49 -10.76 6.03 15.51
CA ALA A 49 -10.10 5.69 14.27
C ALA A 49 -9.36 4.36 14.44
N CYS A 50 -9.45 3.48 13.44
CA CYS A 50 -8.76 2.19 13.43
C CYS A 50 -8.55 1.73 11.99
N ASN A 51 -7.50 0.95 11.76
CA ASN A 51 -7.23 0.36 10.44
C ASN A 51 -7.96 -0.98 10.28
N THR A 52 -8.04 -1.75 11.37
CA THR A 52 -8.67 -3.09 11.37
C THR A 52 -9.90 -3.13 12.26
N SER A 53 -11.10 -3.01 11.69
CA SER A 53 -12.34 -2.99 12.47
C SER A 53 -12.58 -4.29 13.25
N SER A 54 -12.09 -5.44 12.78
CA SER A 54 -12.23 -6.74 13.48
C SER A 54 -11.46 -6.82 14.80
N LYS A 55 -10.47 -5.95 15.02
CA LYS A 55 -9.74 -5.85 16.30
C LYS A 55 -10.50 -5.02 17.35
N VAL A 56 -11.56 -4.30 16.95
CA VAL A 56 -12.44 -3.56 17.86
C VAL A 56 -13.57 -4.48 18.31
N ILE A 57 -13.81 -4.56 19.61
CA ILE A 57 -14.86 -5.43 20.16
C ILE A 57 -16.27 -5.02 19.66
N GLU A 58 -17.11 -6.01 19.37
CA GLU A 58 -18.50 -5.81 18.92
C GLU A 58 -19.34 -4.87 19.82
N PRO A 59 -19.20 -4.88 21.17
CA PRO A 59 -19.90 -3.92 22.01
C PRO A 59 -19.56 -2.45 21.74
N ILE A 60 -18.36 -2.14 21.26
CA ILE A 60 -18.03 -0.75 20.86
C ILE A 60 -18.61 -0.47 19.48
N GLN A 61 -18.45 -1.39 18.52
CA GLN A 61 -18.96 -1.23 17.15
C GLN A 61 -20.47 -0.98 17.14
N SER A 62 -21.25 -1.76 17.89
CA SER A 62 -22.70 -1.61 18.02
C SER A 62 -23.18 -0.24 18.57
N ARG A 63 -22.30 0.53 19.23
CA ARG A 63 -22.61 1.85 19.80
C ARG A 63 -22.10 3.02 18.96
N CYS A 64 -21.39 2.73 17.87
CA CYS A 64 -20.77 3.72 17.00
C CYS A 64 -21.37 3.65 15.61
N ALA A 65 -21.45 4.81 14.93
CA ALA A 65 -21.70 4.82 13.50
C ALA A 65 -20.40 4.41 12.78
N LEU A 66 -20.46 3.28 12.06
CA LEU A 66 -19.31 2.78 11.30
C LEU A 66 -19.20 3.51 9.96
N VAL A 67 -18.18 4.35 9.84
CA VAL A 67 -17.81 4.99 8.56
C VAL A 67 -16.59 4.26 8.01
N ARG A 68 -16.74 3.62 6.85
CA ARG A 68 -15.66 2.90 6.18
C ARG A 68 -14.99 3.81 5.16
N PHE A 69 -13.68 4.00 5.31
CA PHE A 69 -12.86 4.70 4.33
C PHE A 69 -12.25 3.69 3.36
N GLY A 70 -12.52 3.86 2.07
CA GLY A 70 -11.88 3.10 1.00
C GLY A 70 -10.54 3.73 0.61
N ARG A 71 -9.77 3.01 -0.21
CA ARG A 71 -8.63 3.61 -0.91
C ARG A 71 -9.12 4.69 -1.86
N LEU A 72 -8.34 5.76 -1.98
CA LEU A 72 -8.65 6.83 -2.93
C LEU A 72 -8.40 6.34 -4.36
N SER A 73 -9.22 6.84 -5.28
CA SER A 73 -8.98 6.64 -6.70
C SER A 73 -7.82 7.49 -7.20
N ASP A 74 -7.17 7.05 -8.27
CA ASP A 74 -6.06 7.76 -8.91
C ASP A 74 -6.44 9.20 -9.29
N GLN A 75 -7.70 9.42 -9.70
CA GLN A 75 -8.23 10.74 -10.06
C GLN A 75 -8.36 11.67 -8.84
N GLU A 76 -8.82 11.16 -7.70
CA GLU A 76 -8.93 11.94 -6.45
C GLU A 76 -7.56 12.33 -5.93
N ILE A 77 -6.58 11.41 -5.98
CA ILE A 77 -5.20 11.68 -5.60
C ILE A 77 -4.60 12.73 -6.53
N LEU A 78 -4.74 12.57 -7.84
CA LEU A 78 -4.24 13.53 -8.83
C LEU A 78 -4.85 14.92 -8.59
N GLY A 79 -6.17 15.00 -8.39
CA GLY A 79 -6.86 16.26 -8.09
C GLY A 79 -6.28 16.95 -6.86
N ARG A 80 -5.98 16.20 -5.80
CA ARG A 80 -5.37 16.76 -4.59
C ARG A 80 -3.90 17.14 -4.79
N LEU A 81 -3.12 16.35 -5.53
CA LEU A 81 -1.72 16.66 -5.87
C LEU A 81 -1.63 17.96 -6.66
N MET A 82 -2.51 18.17 -7.65
CA MET A 82 -2.54 19.38 -8.46
C MET A 82 -2.78 20.65 -7.63
N VAL A 83 -3.62 20.58 -6.59
CA VAL A 83 -3.83 21.70 -5.65
C VAL A 83 -2.55 22.04 -4.90
N VAL A 84 -1.80 21.03 -4.44
CA VAL A 84 -0.55 21.24 -3.70
C VAL A 84 0.55 21.77 -4.62
N VAL A 85 0.71 21.17 -5.80
CA VAL A 85 1.71 21.56 -6.80
C VAL A 85 1.51 22.99 -7.27
N SER A 86 0.26 23.42 -7.49
CA SER A 86 -0.05 24.80 -7.87
C SER A 86 0.16 25.80 -6.74
N ALA A 87 -0.13 25.43 -5.49
CA ALA A 87 0.11 26.27 -4.32
C ALA A 87 1.61 26.50 -4.05
N GLU A 88 2.41 25.42 -4.12
CA GLU A 88 3.85 25.43 -3.84
C GLU A 88 4.69 25.77 -5.09
N LYS A 89 4.07 25.91 -6.27
CA LYS A 89 4.71 26.17 -7.57
C LYS A 89 5.84 25.20 -7.89
N VAL A 90 5.60 23.92 -7.62
CA VAL A 90 6.58 22.85 -7.84
C VAL A 90 6.69 22.54 -9.34
N PRO A 91 7.89 22.49 -9.94
CA PRO A 91 8.04 22.11 -11.34
C PRO A 91 7.95 20.58 -11.47
N TYR A 92 7.10 20.13 -12.39
CA TYR A 92 6.79 18.71 -12.57
C TYR A 92 6.59 18.36 -14.04
N ASP A 93 6.76 17.08 -14.32
CA ASP A 93 6.40 16.42 -15.57
C ASP A 93 5.15 15.52 -15.33
N PRO A 94 4.20 15.38 -16.26
CA PRO A 94 3.02 14.53 -16.07
C PRO A 94 3.37 13.08 -15.70
N GLU A 95 4.42 12.52 -16.30
CA GLU A 95 4.92 11.16 -16.00
C GLU A 95 5.41 11.03 -14.54
N GLY A 96 5.90 12.13 -13.95
CA GLY A 96 6.31 12.20 -12.56
C GLY A 96 5.13 12.10 -11.60
N LEU A 97 4.00 12.76 -11.90
CA LEU A 97 2.79 12.65 -11.09
C LEU A 97 2.17 11.26 -11.19
N GLU A 98 2.16 10.65 -12.38
CA GLU A 98 1.73 9.26 -12.56
C GLU A 98 2.59 8.29 -11.74
N ALA A 99 3.91 8.49 -11.70
CA ALA A 99 4.81 7.69 -10.88
C ALA A 99 4.51 7.83 -9.38
N ILE A 100 4.16 9.04 -8.90
CA ILE A 100 3.77 9.27 -7.50
C ILE A 100 2.46 8.54 -7.19
N ILE A 101 1.48 8.57 -8.09
CA ILE A 101 0.21 7.86 -7.90
C ILE A 101 0.44 6.35 -7.86
N PHE A 102 1.26 5.82 -8.78
CA PHE A 102 1.62 4.40 -8.81
C PHE A 102 2.33 3.93 -7.54
N THR A 103 3.23 4.76 -6.99
CA THR A 103 3.96 4.44 -5.75
C THR A 103 3.08 4.56 -4.50
N ALA A 104 2.07 5.44 -4.51
CA ALA A 104 1.18 5.72 -3.38
C ALA A 104 0.09 4.67 -3.13
N ASP A 105 -0.32 3.89 -4.14
CA ASP A 105 -1.28 2.77 -4.02
C ASP A 105 -2.58 3.11 -3.24
N GLY A 106 -3.13 4.31 -3.48
CA GLY A 106 -4.36 4.78 -2.83
C GLY A 106 -4.16 5.55 -1.51
N ASP A 107 -2.93 5.71 -1.04
CA ASP A 107 -2.58 6.47 0.17
C ASP A 107 -2.15 7.91 -0.14
N MET A 108 -3.00 8.88 0.22
CA MET A 108 -2.69 10.31 0.01
C MET A 108 -1.49 10.79 0.81
N ARG A 109 -1.27 10.27 2.02
CA ARG A 109 -0.13 10.66 2.86
C ARG A 109 1.16 10.21 2.19
N GLN A 110 1.19 8.97 1.68
CA GLN A 110 2.34 8.48 0.93
C GLN A 110 2.57 9.29 -0.34
N ALA A 111 1.52 9.62 -1.09
CA ALA A 111 1.63 10.46 -2.30
C ALA A 111 2.28 11.82 -2.01
N LEU A 112 1.83 12.51 -0.96
CA LEU A 112 2.37 13.82 -0.58
C LEU A 112 3.80 13.72 -0.05
N ASN A 113 4.11 12.69 0.74
CA ASN A 113 5.47 12.46 1.23
C ASN A 113 6.43 12.19 0.07
N ASN A 114 6.03 11.37 -0.90
CA ASN A 114 6.83 11.08 -2.10
C ASN A 114 7.04 12.34 -2.94
N LEU A 115 5.99 13.16 -3.12
CA LEU A 115 6.05 14.46 -3.80
C LEU A 115 7.08 15.38 -3.13
N GLN A 116 6.95 15.57 -1.81
CA GLN A 116 7.81 16.45 -1.03
C GLN A 116 9.26 15.95 -1.02
N ALA A 117 9.48 14.64 -0.82
CA ALA A 117 10.81 14.04 -0.80
C ALA A 117 11.51 14.17 -2.17
N THR A 118 10.77 13.95 -3.26
CA THR A 118 11.30 14.10 -4.62
C THR A 118 11.67 15.55 -4.92
N PHE A 119 10.80 16.50 -4.57
CA PHE A 119 11.08 17.91 -4.76
C PHE A 119 12.24 18.41 -3.88
N SER A 120 12.30 18.00 -2.62
CA SER A 120 13.38 18.40 -1.71
C SER A 120 14.73 17.82 -2.12
N GLY A 121 14.75 16.61 -2.70
CA GLY A 121 15.99 15.96 -3.15
C GLY A 121 16.51 16.46 -4.50
N PHE A 122 15.62 16.68 -5.48
CA PHE A 122 16.02 16.93 -6.87
C PHE A 122 15.49 18.25 -7.46
N GLY A 123 14.60 18.96 -6.77
CA GLY A 123 13.99 20.21 -7.23
C GLY A 123 13.00 20.07 -8.40
N PHE A 124 12.98 18.94 -9.09
CA PHE A 124 12.09 18.66 -10.23
C PHE A 124 11.47 17.27 -10.13
N ILE A 125 10.15 17.18 -10.34
CA ILE A 125 9.42 15.92 -10.28
C ILE A 125 9.38 15.29 -11.68
N ASN A 126 10.16 14.22 -11.86
CA ASN A 126 10.11 13.35 -13.03
C ASN A 126 9.98 11.89 -12.58
N GLN A 127 9.61 11.00 -13.51
CA GLN A 127 9.43 9.57 -13.23
C GLN A 127 10.69 8.93 -12.60
N SER A 128 11.87 9.24 -13.14
CA SER A 128 13.13 8.65 -12.67
C SER A 128 13.51 9.06 -11.24
N ASN A 129 13.26 10.31 -10.86
CA ASN A 129 13.56 10.86 -9.54
C ASN A 129 12.60 10.28 -8.51
N VAL A 130 11.33 10.13 -8.87
CA VAL A 130 10.32 9.51 -8.00
C VAL A 130 10.71 8.07 -7.67
N PHE A 131 11.05 7.25 -8.67
CA PHE A 131 11.46 5.86 -8.42
C PHE A 131 12.78 5.73 -7.65
N LYS A 132 13.72 6.66 -7.83
CA LYS A 132 14.96 6.71 -7.04
C LYS A 132 14.69 7.02 -5.57
N VAL A 133 13.75 7.92 -5.28
CA VAL A 133 13.39 8.29 -3.89
C VAL A 133 12.55 7.20 -3.22
N CYS A 134 11.63 6.59 -3.97
CA CYS A 134 10.74 5.57 -3.45
C CYS A 134 11.39 4.18 -3.35
N ASP A 135 12.61 4.01 -3.84
CA ASP A 135 13.38 2.77 -3.87
C ASP A 135 12.60 1.57 -4.46
N GLN A 136 11.81 1.83 -5.51
CA GLN A 136 11.04 0.81 -6.20
C GLN A 136 11.64 0.51 -7.58
N PRO A 137 11.66 -0.76 -8.01
CA PRO A 137 12.17 -1.11 -9.32
C PRO A 137 11.28 -0.52 -10.41
N HIS A 138 11.91 0.04 -11.45
CA HIS A 138 11.17 0.68 -12.54
C HIS A 138 10.19 -0.32 -13.18
N PRO A 139 8.90 0.03 -13.36
CA PRO A 139 7.89 -0.90 -13.86
C PRO A 139 8.23 -1.51 -15.22
N LEU A 140 8.94 -0.78 -16.08
CA LEU A 140 9.42 -1.28 -17.37
C LEU A 140 10.36 -2.49 -17.24
N HIS A 141 11.27 -2.51 -16.26
CA HIS A 141 12.19 -3.65 -16.09
C HIS A 141 11.43 -4.91 -15.70
N VAL A 142 10.49 -4.79 -14.77
CA VAL A 142 9.66 -5.91 -14.32
C VAL A 142 8.65 -6.33 -15.41
N LYS A 143 8.10 -5.39 -16.18
CA LYS A 143 7.25 -5.71 -17.35
C LYS A 143 8.02 -6.48 -18.41
N ASN A 144 9.27 -6.10 -18.69
CA ASN A 144 10.15 -6.82 -19.61
C ASN A 144 10.47 -8.23 -19.10
N MET A 145 10.66 -8.42 -17.79
CA MET A 145 10.81 -9.75 -17.19
C MET A 145 9.58 -10.63 -17.42
N VAL A 146 8.37 -10.11 -17.14
CA VAL A 146 7.11 -10.85 -17.40
C VAL A 146 6.99 -11.22 -18.87
N ARG A 147 7.28 -10.28 -19.77
CA ARG A 147 7.30 -10.52 -21.23
C ARG A 147 8.30 -11.62 -21.61
N ASN A 148 9.52 -11.57 -21.09
CA ASN A 148 10.55 -12.57 -21.39
C ASN A 148 10.14 -13.98 -20.93
N VAL A 149 9.49 -14.09 -19.77
CA VAL A 149 8.89 -15.36 -19.31
C VAL A 149 7.82 -15.84 -20.29
N LEU A 150 6.91 -14.96 -20.74
CA LEU A 150 5.85 -15.29 -21.70
C LEU A 150 6.37 -15.65 -23.10
N GLU A 151 7.51 -15.11 -23.51
CA GLU A 151 8.18 -15.43 -24.77
C GLU A 151 9.05 -16.70 -24.64
N GLY A 152 9.39 -17.13 -23.42
CA GLY A 152 10.20 -18.33 -23.16
C GLY A 152 11.68 -18.07 -23.07
N ARG A 153 12.09 -16.80 -23.00
CA ARG A 153 13.47 -16.38 -22.79
C ARG A 153 13.76 -16.35 -21.30
N PHE A 154 13.90 -17.54 -20.70
CA PHE A 154 14.10 -17.69 -19.26
C PHE A 154 15.43 -17.07 -18.79
N ASP A 155 16.51 -17.28 -19.54
CA ASP A 155 17.83 -16.73 -19.18
C ASP A 155 17.82 -15.19 -19.12
N GLU A 156 17.12 -14.55 -20.06
CA GLU A 156 16.96 -13.09 -20.06
C GLU A 156 16.09 -12.59 -18.90
N ALA A 157 15.05 -13.35 -18.51
CA ALA A 157 14.24 -13.01 -17.34
C ALA A 157 15.05 -13.11 -16.05
N CYS A 158 15.88 -14.16 -15.91
CA CYS A 158 16.81 -14.31 -14.78
C CYS A 158 17.89 -13.23 -14.77
N ALA A 159 18.43 -12.84 -15.93
CA ALA A 159 19.37 -11.72 -16.03
C ALA A 159 18.73 -10.39 -15.57
N GLY A 160 17.47 -10.15 -15.96
CA GLY A 160 16.71 -8.99 -15.47
C GLY A 160 16.49 -9.01 -13.95
N MET A 161 16.14 -10.17 -13.39
CA MET A 161 16.01 -10.35 -11.94
C MET A 161 17.33 -10.13 -11.20
N LYS A 162 18.44 -10.63 -11.76
CA LYS A 162 19.77 -10.44 -11.21
C LYS A 162 20.16 -8.96 -11.21
N ALA A 163 19.88 -8.24 -12.29
CA ALA A 163 20.15 -6.82 -12.36
C ALA A 163 19.42 -6.04 -11.25
N LEU A 164 18.14 -6.37 -10.98
CA LEU A 164 17.39 -5.75 -9.89
C LEU A 164 17.98 -6.11 -8.51
N TYR A 165 18.41 -7.36 -8.34
CA TYR A 165 19.03 -7.81 -7.09
C TYR A 165 20.39 -7.14 -6.84
N ASP A 166 21.22 -7.01 -7.88
CA ASP A 166 22.54 -6.37 -7.83
C ASP A 166 22.43 -4.84 -7.62
N MET A 167 21.31 -4.23 -8.04
CA MET A 167 20.98 -2.83 -7.71
C MET A 167 20.58 -2.63 -6.24
N GLY A 168 20.39 -3.71 -5.47
CA GLY A 168 20.08 -3.65 -4.04
C GLY A 168 18.59 -3.59 -3.70
N TYR A 169 17.69 -3.78 -4.68
CA TYR A 169 16.26 -3.78 -4.41
C TYR A 169 15.86 -4.93 -3.49
N SER A 170 14.98 -4.65 -2.52
CA SER A 170 14.46 -5.68 -1.64
C SER A 170 13.63 -6.72 -2.42
N PRO A 171 13.77 -8.02 -2.12
CA PRO A 171 12.92 -9.07 -2.68
C PRO A 171 11.42 -8.82 -2.48
N THR A 172 11.03 -8.17 -1.39
CA THR A 172 9.64 -7.79 -1.11
C THR A 172 9.11 -6.78 -2.12
N ASP A 173 9.93 -5.80 -2.49
CA ASP A 173 9.53 -4.73 -3.40
C ASP A 173 9.49 -5.23 -4.85
N VAL A 174 10.42 -6.12 -5.20
CA VAL A 174 10.42 -6.81 -6.50
C VAL A 174 9.16 -7.66 -6.66
N ILE A 175 8.79 -8.48 -5.68
CA ILE A 175 7.57 -9.29 -5.74
C ILE A 175 6.31 -8.43 -5.76
N THR A 176 6.23 -7.39 -4.93
CA THR A 176 5.06 -6.50 -4.88
C THR A 176 4.87 -5.79 -6.22
N THR A 177 5.95 -5.34 -6.84
CA THR A 177 5.92 -4.70 -8.17
C THR A 177 5.54 -5.71 -9.25
N LEU A 178 6.08 -6.94 -9.19
CA LEU A 178 5.73 -8.02 -10.10
C LEU A 178 4.24 -8.39 -10.02
N PHE A 179 3.67 -8.45 -8.82
CA PHE A 179 2.25 -8.67 -8.61
C PHE A 179 1.39 -7.58 -9.27
N ARG A 180 1.73 -6.30 -9.02
CA ARG A 180 1.00 -5.16 -9.59
C ARG A 180 1.02 -5.18 -11.12
N ILE A 181 2.18 -5.44 -11.72
CA ILE A 181 2.34 -5.47 -13.17
C ILE A 181 1.60 -6.66 -13.76
N THR A 182 1.73 -7.84 -13.18
CA THR A 182 1.06 -9.06 -13.67
C THR A 182 -0.45 -8.93 -13.64
N LYS A 183 -1.01 -8.32 -12.59
CA LYS A 183 -2.45 -8.06 -12.48
C LYS A 183 -2.99 -7.22 -13.64
N ASN A 184 -2.24 -6.18 -14.03
CA ASN A 184 -2.62 -5.24 -15.08
C ASN A 184 -2.08 -5.63 -16.47
N TYR A 185 -1.32 -6.73 -16.58
CA TYR A 185 -0.76 -7.18 -17.84
C TYR A 185 -1.84 -7.82 -18.73
N ASP A 186 -1.74 -7.60 -20.04
CA ASP A 186 -2.65 -8.19 -21.01
C ASP A 186 -2.21 -9.62 -21.37
N MET A 187 -2.96 -10.60 -20.89
CA MET A 187 -2.70 -12.04 -21.08
C MET A 187 -3.98 -12.85 -20.80
N ALA A 188 -4.01 -14.10 -21.25
CA ALA A 188 -5.12 -15.02 -21.01
C ALA A 188 -5.44 -15.15 -19.51
N GLU A 189 -6.72 -15.10 -19.14
CA GLU A 189 -7.18 -15.05 -17.75
C GLU A 189 -6.71 -16.27 -16.93
N TYR A 190 -6.79 -17.48 -17.51
CA TYR A 190 -6.29 -18.70 -16.89
C TYR A 190 -4.79 -18.59 -16.52
N LEU A 191 -3.96 -18.12 -17.47
CA LEU A 191 -2.52 -17.96 -17.25
C LEU A 191 -2.24 -16.86 -16.23
N LYS A 192 -3.02 -15.77 -16.26
CA LYS A 192 -2.93 -14.68 -15.27
C LYS A 192 -3.18 -15.19 -13.86
N LEU A 193 -4.22 -16.00 -13.67
CA LEU A 193 -4.55 -16.58 -12.36
C LEU A 193 -3.45 -17.51 -11.85
N GLU A 194 -2.90 -18.36 -12.71
CA GLU A 194 -1.77 -19.22 -12.35
C GLU A 194 -0.52 -18.41 -11.97
N PHE A 195 -0.22 -17.34 -12.69
CA PHE A 195 0.89 -16.45 -12.36
C PHE A 195 0.67 -15.77 -11.00
N LEU A 196 -0.52 -15.23 -10.74
CA LEU A 196 -0.85 -14.60 -9.47
C LEU A 196 -0.78 -15.59 -8.30
N LYS A 197 -1.17 -16.85 -8.52
CA LYS A 197 -1.05 -17.92 -7.52
C LYS A 197 0.41 -18.16 -7.13
N GLU A 198 1.29 -18.34 -8.10
CA GLU A 198 2.72 -18.58 -7.82
C GLU A 198 3.42 -17.37 -7.22
N ILE A 199 3.09 -16.15 -7.67
CA ILE A 199 3.58 -14.90 -7.07
C ILE A 199 3.12 -14.82 -5.60
N GLY A 200 1.87 -15.17 -5.29
CA GLY A 200 1.34 -15.19 -3.93
C GLY A 200 2.09 -16.16 -3.01
N PHE A 201 2.35 -17.39 -3.48
CA PHE A 201 3.14 -18.36 -2.71
C PHE A 201 4.58 -17.90 -2.50
N ALA A 202 5.21 -17.30 -3.50
CA ALA A 202 6.53 -16.73 -3.35
C ALA A 202 6.53 -15.57 -2.34
N HIS A 203 5.55 -14.66 -2.41
CA HIS A 203 5.41 -13.56 -1.47
C HIS A 203 5.34 -14.05 -0.02
N MET A 204 4.50 -15.07 0.24
CA MET A 204 4.38 -15.69 1.56
C MET A 204 5.73 -16.21 2.09
N ARG A 205 6.49 -16.93 1.25
CA ARG A 205 7.82 -17.45 1.63
C ARG A 205 8.84 -16.35 1.90
N ILE A 206 8.78 -15.24 1.15
CA ILE A 206 9.63 -14.09 1.41
C ILE A 206 9.26 -13.44 2.75
N CYS A 207 7.97 -13.30 3.05
CA CYS A 207 7.51 -12.79 4.35
C CYS A 207 7.90 -13.69 5.53
N GLU A 208 8.03 -15.01 5.32
CA GLU A 208 8.57 -15.96 6.31
C GLU A 208 10.09 -15.83 6.50
N GLY A 209 10.77 -14.98 5.73
CA GLY A 209 12.20 -14.68 5.84
C GLY A 209 13.07 -15.33 4.76
N VAL A 210 12.49 -16.08 3.82
CA VAL A 210 13.24 -16.74 2.74
C VAL A 210 13.23 -15.87 1.48
N GLY A 211 14.01 -14.78 1.50
CA GLY A 211 14.10 -13.79 0.42
C GLY A 211 15.34 -13.89 -0.47
N SER A 212 15.95 -15.07 -0.63
CA SER A 212 17.19 -15.18 -1.41
C SER A 212 16.97 -15.01 -2.91
N TYR A 213 18.02 -14.60 -3.64
CA TYR A 213 18.03 -14.56 -5.11
C TYR A 213 17.54 -15.88 -5.75
N LEU A 214 17.85 -17.02 -5.11
CA LEU A 214 17.38 -18.33 -5.54
C LEU A 214 15.85 -18.46 -5.51
N GLN A 215 15.17 -17.90 -4.50
CA GLN A 215 13.71 -17.92 -4.45
C GLN A 215 13.09 -17.05 -5.55
N LEU A 216 13.70 -15.91 -5.86
CA LEU A 216 13.25 -15.04 -6.95
C LEU A 216 13.43 -15.73 -8.32
N CYS A 217 14.55 -16.41 -8.54
CA CYS A 217 14.74 -17.22 -9.75
C CYS A 217 13.79 -18.42 -9.79
N GLY A 218 13.56 -19.07 -8.65
CA GLY A 218 12.60 -20.16 -8.50
C GLY A 218 11.19 -19.72 -8.85
N LEU A 219 10.78 -18.51 -8.47
CA LEU A 219 9.51 -17.91 -8.89
C LEU A 219 9.44 -17.80 -10.41
N LEU A 220 10.45 -17.22 -11.08
CA LEU A 220 10.48 -17.11 -12.54
C LEU A 220 10.40 -18.48 -13.22
N ALA A 221 11.07 -19.50 -12.67
CA ALA A 221 11.04 -20.85 -13.20
C ALA A 221 9.63 -21.46 -13.11
N LYS A 222 8.94 -21.25 -11.99
CA LYS A 222 7.54 -21.66 -11.84
C LYS A 222 6.60 -20.94 -12.80
N LEU A 223 6.81 -19.65 -13.05
CA LEU A 223 6.03 -18.90 -14.04
C LEU A 223 6.27 -19.43 -15.46
N ALA A 224 7.51 -19.79 -15.78
CA ALA A 224 7.84 -20.43 -17.06
C ALA A 224 7.16 -21.80 -17.20
N LEU A 225 7.16 -22.62 -16.15
CA LEU A 225 6.44 -23.90 -16.13
C LEU A 225 4.93 -23.72 -16.31
N ALA A 226 4.32 -22.75 -15.61
CA ALA A 226 2.90 -22.45 -15.72
C ALA A 226 2.50 -22.06 -17.17
N ARG A 227 3.38 -21.35 -17.87
CA ARG A 227 3.21 -21.05 -19.30
C ARG A 227 3.29 -22.32 -20.16
N GLU A 228 4.24 -23.21 -19.91
CA GLU A 228 4.36 -24.46 -20.67
C GLU A 228 3.12 -25.35 -20.49
N THR A 229 2.62 -25.48 -19.26
CA THR A 229 1.38 -26.22 -18.98
C THR A 229 0.17 -25.60 -19.69
N ALA A 230 0.11 -24.27 -19.79
CA ALA A 230 -0.97 -23.57 -20.49
C ALA A 230 -0.89 -23.66 -22.02
N LYS A 231 0.28 -23.99 -22.59
CA LYS A 231 0.42 -24.30 -24.03
C LYS A 231 0.07 -25.74 -24.37
N ALA A 232 0.15 -26.64 -23.39
CA ALA A 232 -0.12 -28.07 -23.56
C ALA A 232 -1.60 -28.42 -23.35
N ALA A 233 -2.39 -27.52 -22.76
CA ALA A 233 -3.83 -27.61 -22.57
C ALA A 233 -4.58 -26.88 -23.68
#